data_AF-A0A090UVK6-F1
#
_entry.id   AF-A0A090UVK6-F1
#
_cell.length_a   1.000
_cell.length_b   1.000
_cell.length_c   1.000
_cell.angle_alpha   90.00
_cell.angle_beta   90.00
_cell.angle_gamma   90.00
#
_symmetry.space_group_name_H-M   'P 1'
#
loop_
_entity.id
_entity.type
_entity.pdbx_description
1 polymer ?
#
loop_
_entity_poly.entity_id
_entity_poly.type
_entity_poly.pdbx_seq_one_letter_code
_entity_poly.pdbx_strand_id
1 'polypeptide(L)'
;MTIDIILVSLAYGALIGTAITAYFYNRFYKKYNTQLKEAFRLLQQKSLIKLEDYYFYEQMGMYGFGFRVSLIKIIMKGKAFQLEKNRWVTPEAKQVLIENFDWAWVKDFYKLLACIMGLGLVFFVSGIIIKYR
;
A
#
# COMPACT_ATOMS: atom_id res chain seq x y z
N MET A 1 30.43 -3.32 -24.40
CA MET A 1 29.53 -4.25 -25.10
C MET A 1 28.81 -5.19 -24.14
N THR A 2 29.48 -6.06 -23.39
CA THR A 2 28.81 -7.03 -22.49
C THR A 2 28.01 -6.36 -21.37
N ILE A 3 28.57 -5.35 -20.70
CA ILE A 3 27.86 -4.61 -19.62
C ILE A 3 26.64 -3.85 -20.17
N ASP A 4 26.74 -3.30 -21.38
CA ASP A 4 25.66 -2.55 -22.02
C ASP A 4 24.46 -3.46 -22.34
N ILE A 5 24.72 -4.66 -22.85
CA ILE A 5 23.68 -5.67 -23.12
C ILE A 5 22.99 -6.10 -21.82
N ILE A 6 23.75 -6.28 -20.73
CA ILE A 6 23.20 -6.62 -19.42
C ILE A 6 22.30 -5.49 -18.89
N LEU A 7 22.75 -4.23 -18.95
CA LEU A 7 21.97 -3.08 -18.49
C LEU A 7 20.67 -2.91 -19.29
N VAL A 8 20.72 -3.08 -20.62
CA VAL A 8 19.52 -3.03 -21.48
C VAL A 8 18.55 -4.15 -21.13
N SER A 9 19.05 -5.36 -20.89
CA SER A 9 18.22 -6.53 -20.53
C SER A 9 17.54 -6.32 -19.17
N LEU A 10 18.28 -5.81 -18.18
CA LEU A 10 17.74 -5.46 -16.86
C LEU A 10 16.68 -4.35 -16.95
N ALA A 11 16.93 -3.31 -17.74
CA ALA A 11 15.97 -2.23 -17.95
C ALA A 11 14.66 -2.75 -18.57
N TYR A 12 14.76 -3.60 -19.60
CA TYR A 12 13.59 -4.19 -20.24
C TYR A 12 12.80 -5.11 -19.30
N GLY A 13 13.49 -5.97 -18.55
CA GLY A 13 12.86 -6.82 -17.54
C GLY A 13 12.18 -6.01 -16.44
N ALA A 14 12.82 -4.93 -15.98
CA ALA A 14 12.26 -4.05 -14.97
C ALA A 14 11.01 -3.30 -15.49
N LEU A 15 11.00 -2.83 -16.74
CA LEU A 15 9.83 -2.22 -17.38
C LEU A 15 8.63 -3.18 -17.44
N ILE A 16 8.86 -4.42 -17.87
CA ILE A 16 7.81 -5.46 -17.88
C ILE A 16 7.31 -5.71 -16.45
N GLY A 17 8.23 -5.85 -15.49
CA GLY A 17 7.89 -6.02 -14.07
C GLY A 17 7.04 -4.88 -13.53
N THR A 18 7.36 -3.63 -13.87
CA THR A 18 6.58 -2.44 -13.49
C THR A 18 5.19 -2.46 -14.11
N ALA A 19 5.05 -2.81 -15.39
CA ALA A 19 3.75 -2.92 -16.05
C ALA A 19 2.86 -3.99 -15.38
N ILE A 20 3.43 -5.16 -15.10
CA ILE A 20 2.73 -6.27 -14.42
C ILE A 20 2.28 -5.85 -13.02
N THR A 21 3.19 -5.27 -12.23
CA THR A 21 2.88 -4.85 -10.86
C THR A 21 1.86 -3.71 -10.82
N ALA A 22 1.92 -2.76 -11.76
CA ALA A 22 0.91 -1.71 -11.92
C ALA A 22 -0.47 -2.28 -12.25
N TYR A 23 -0.54 -3.26 -13.16
CA TYR A 23 -1.79 -3.97 -13.47
C TYR A 23 -2.40 -4.63 -12.22
N PHE A 24 -1.59 -5.38 -11.45
CA PHE A 24 -2.07 -6.02 -10.22
C PHE A 24 -2.47 -4.98 -9.16
N TYR A 25 -1.72 -3.89 -9.01
CA TYR A 25 -2.05 -2.83 -8.07
C TYR A 25 -3.42 -2.23 -8.40
N ASN A 26 -3.64 -1.89 -9.67
CA ASN A 26 -4.92 -1.39 -10.15
C ASN A 26 -6.05 -2.42 -9.94
N ARG A 27 -5.77 -3.72 -10.11
CA ARG A 27 -6.74 -4.78 -9.82
C ARG A 27 -7.11 -4.82 -8.33
N PHE A 28 -6.14 -4.70 -7.42
CA PHE A 28 -6.42 -4.57 -5.98
C PHE A 28 -7.24 -3.32 -5.68
N TYR A 29 -6.88 -2.18 -6.26
CA TYR A 29 -7.61 -0.93 -6.12
C TYR A 29 -9.08 -1.09 -6.54
N LYS A 30 -9.34 -1.56 -7.76
CA LYS A 30 -10.71 -1.75 -8.26
C LYS A 30 -11.52 -2.72 -7.41
N LYS A 31 -10.89 -3.80 -6.92
CA LYS A 31 -11.58 -4.84 -6.15
C LYS A 31 -11.88 -4.43 -4.71
N TYR A 32 -10.96 -3.74 -4.03
CA TYR A 32 -11.02 -3.55 -2.57
C TYR A 32 -11.20 -2.09 -2.12
N ASN A 33 -11.20 -1.13 -3.04
CA ASN A 33 -11.40 0.28 -2.69
C ASN A 33 -12.75 0.54 -2.00
N THR A 34 -13.83 -0.12 -2.45
CA THR A 34 -15.15 -0.01 -1.81
C THR A 34 -15.12 -0.54 -0.38
N GLN A 35 -14.54 -1.73 -0.17
CA GLN A 35 -14.36 -2.30 1.18
C GLN A 35 -13.59 -1.35 2.11
N LEU A 36 -12.51 -0.72 1.63
CA LEU A 36 -11.77 0.26 2.42
C LEU A 36 -12.65 1.45 2.80
N LYS A 37 -13.39 2.03 1.85
CA LYS A 37 -14.28 3.17 2.12
C LYS A 37 -15.31 2.82 3.18
N GLU A 38 -15.94 1.65 3.07
CA GLU A 38 -16.92 1.17 4.04
C GLU A 38 -16.30 0.94 5.42
N ALA A 39 -15.10 0.36 5.48
CA ALA A 39 -14.39 0.12 6.73
C ALA A 39 -14.01 1.43 7.45
N PHE A 40 -13.44 2.41 6.73
CA PHE A 40 -13.13 3.72 7.31
C PHE A 40 -14.39 4.46 7.75
N ARG A 41 -15.47 4.40 6.96
CA ARG A 41 -16.77 4.96 7.34
C ARG A 41 -17.33 4.32 8.61
N LEU A 42 -17.23 2.99 8.75
CA LEU A 42 -17.70 2.28 9.94
C LEU A 42 -16.91 2.67 11.19
N LEU A 43 -15.58 2.73 11.08
CA LEU A 43 -14.71 3.17 12.17
C LEU A 43 -15.01 4.63 12.57
N GLN A 44 -15.27 5.50 11.60
CA GLN A 44 -15.67 6.88 11.84
C GLN A 44 -17.03 6.97 12.56
N GLN A 45 -18.03 6.20 12.12
CA GLN A 45 -19.35 6.16 12.76
C GLN A 45 -19.28 5.72 14.22
N LYS A 46 -18.34 4.83 14.55
CA LYS A 46 -18.08 4.39 15.93
C LYS A 46 -17.15 5.33 16.72
N SER A 47 -16.79 6.49 16.15
CA SER A 47 -15.85 7.45 16.76
C SER A 47 -14.47 6.88 17.10
N LEU A 48 -14.06 5.81 16.41
CA LEU A 48 -12.76 5.15 16.61
C LEU A 48 -11.64 5.84 15.81
N ILE A 49 -12.03 6.53 14.74
CA ILE A 49 -11.19 7.39 13.92
C ILE A 49 -12.00 8.63 13.52
N LYS A 50 -11.33 9.64 12.99
CA LYS A 50 -11.96 10.83 12.39
C LYS A 50 -11.87 10.79 10.87
N LEU A 51 -12.64 11.66 10.22
CA LEU A 51 -12.60 11.83 8.76
C LEU A 51 -11.20 12.28 8.28
N GLU A 52 -10.59 13.23 8.98
CA GLU A 52 -9.28 13.80 8.65
C GLU A 52 -8.15 12.75 8.57
N ASP A 53 -8.30 11.62 9.26
CA ASP A 53 -7.33 10.52 9.34
C ASP A 53 -7.06 9.84 8.00
N TYR A 54 -8.06 9.82 7.14
CA TYR A 54 -8.02 9.02 5.91
C TYR A 54 -8.55 9.77 4.68
N TYR A 55 -9.30 10.86 4.87
CA TYR A 55 -10.00 11.56 3.79
C TYR A 55 -9.06 12.05 2.69
N PHE A 56 -7.90 12.62 3.05
CA PHE A 56 -6.89 13.05 2.08
C PHE A 56 -6.47 11.90 1.16
N TYR A 57 -6.14 10.73 1.73
CA TYR A 57 -5.76 9.55 0.98
C TYR A 57 -6.93 8.92 0.21
N GLU A 58 -8.16 9.14 0.65
CA GLU A 58 -9.34 8.73 -0.10
C GLU A 58 -9.53 9.58 -1.36
N GLN A 59 -9.38 10.91 -1.25
CA GLN A 59 -9.50 11.84 -2.38
C GLN A 59 -8.44 11.60 -3.45
N MET A 60 -7.25 11.11 -3.07
CA MET A 60 -6.19 10.71 -4.01
C MET A 60 -6.52 9.46 -4.85
N GLY A 61 -7.65 8.79 -4.60
CA GLY A 61 -8.09 7.62 -5.35
C GLY A 61 -7.07 6.47 -5.30
N MET A 62 -6.56 6.07 -6.47
CA MET A 62 -5.59 4.98 -6.60
C MET A 62 -4.25 5.30 -5.91
N TYR A 63 -3.78 6.55 -5.96
CA TYR A 63 -2.50 6.92 -5.35
C TYR A 63 -2.53 6.85 -3.82
N GLY A 64 -3.68 7.15 -3.21
CA GLY A 64 -3.86 7.05 -1.76
C GLY A 64 -4.35 5.67 -1.28
N PHE A 65 -4.60 4.73 -2.18
CA PHE A 65 -5.07 3.38 -1.84
C PHE A 65 -4.07 2.65 -0.91
N GLY A 66 -2.79 2.63 -1.28
CA GLY A 66 -1.74 1.95 -0.50
C GLY A 66 -1.58 2.50 0.92
N PHE A 67 -1.77 3.81 1.11
CA PHE A 67 -1.77 4.44 2.44
C PHE A 67 -2.96 3.97 3.28
N ARG A 68 -4.16 3.95 2.70
CA ARG A 68 -5.36 3.43 3.37
C ARG A 68 -5.22 1.95 3.75
N VAL A 69 -4.64 1.12 2.88
CA VAL A 69 -4.30 -0.28 3.22
C VAL A 69 -3.29 -0.35 4.37
N SER A 70 -2.31 0.56 4.39
CA SER A 70 -1.30 0.60 5.46
C SER A 70 -1.90 0.99 6.81
N LEU A 71 -2.83 1.95 6.83
CA LEU A 71 -3.59 2.30 8.03
C LEU A 71 -4.39 1.10 8.55
N ILE A 72 -5.12 0.39 7.67
CA ILE A 72 -5.81 -0.84 8.06
C ILE A 72 -4.83 -1.86 8.64
N LYS A 73 -3.67 -2.09 8.00
CA LYS A 73 -2.67 -3.03 8.54
C LYS A 73 -2.20 -2.62 9.94
N ILE A 74 -2.02 -1.33 10.20
CA ILE A 74 -1.62 -0.82 11.53
C ILE A 74 -2.73 -1.09 12.54
N ILE A 75 -4.00 -0.76 12.21
CA ILE A 75 -5.16 -1.05 13.07
C ILE A 75 -5.26 -2.55 13.37
N MET A 76 -5.08 -3.40 12.35
CA MET A 76 -5.14 -4.86 12.47
C MET A 76 -4.05 -5.47 13.36
N LYS A 77 -2.97 -4.72 13.69
CA LYS A 77 -2.02 -5.13 14.74
C LYS A 77 -2.68 -5.20 16.12
N GLY A 78 -3.78 -4.47 16.34
CA GLY A 78 -4.56 -4.48 17.58
C GLY A 78 -3.84 -3.87 18.78
N LYS A 79 -2.84 -3.03 18.53
CA LYS A 79 -2.15 -2.26 19.56
C LYS A 79 -2.63 -0.82 19.49
N ALA A 80 -2.74 -0.16 20.64
CA ALA A 80 -2.98 1.28 20.65
C ALA A 80 -1.85 2.00 19.91
N PHE A 81 -2.19 2.92 19.02
CA PHE A 81 -1.22 3.73 18.30
C PHE A 81 -1.70 5.16 18.16
N GLN A 82 -0.75 6.08 18.14
CA GLN A 82 -1.03 7.49 18.06
C GLN A 82 -1.13 7.91 16.59
N LEU A 83 -2.29 8.44 16.20
CA LEU A 83 -2.49 8.97 14.84
C LEU A 83 -2.19 10.46 14.77
N GLU A 84 -2.52 11.18 15.83
CA GLU A 84 -2.25 12.60 16.03
C GLU A 84 -1.83 12.86 17.48
N LYS A 85 -1.26 14.04 17.74
CA LYS A 85 -0.89 14.46 19.10
C LYS A 85 -2.08 14.29 20.04
N ASN A 86 -1.89 13.54 21.11
CA ASN A 86 -2.89 13.16 22.12
C ASN A 86 -4.12 12.38 21.63
N ARG A 87 -4.12 11.83 20.40
CA ARG A 87 -5.22 11.01 19.88
C ARG A 87 -4.75 9.62 19.50
N TRP A 88 -5.31 8.64 20.19
CA TRP A 88 -4.97 7.24 20.07
C TRP A 88 -6.10 6.47 19.41
N VAL A 89 -5.75 5.63 18.46
CA VAL A 89 -6.66 4.60 17.95
C VAL A 89 -6.55 3.40 18.87
N THR A 90 -7.68 2.98 19.42
CA THR A 90 -7.74 1.95 20.43
C THR A 90 -7.87 0.54 19.82
N PRO A 91 -7.54 -0.53 20.56
CA PRO A 91 -7.60 -1.91 20.04
C PRO A 91 -8.97 -2.35 19.53
N GLU A 92 -10.06 -1.75 20.01
CA GLU A 92 -11.44 -2.02 19.59
C GLU A 92 -11.64 -1.80 18.08
N ALA A 93 -10.86 -0.90 17.47
CA ALA A 93 -10.87 -0.70 16.02
C ALA A 93 -10.55 -1.98 15.25
N LYS A 94 -9.67 -2.85 15.78
CA LYS A 94 -9.38 -4.15 15.16
C LYS A 94 -10.60 -5.07 15.20
N GLN A 95 -11.31 -5.13 16.33
CA GLN A 95 -12.48 -6.01 16.50
C GLN A 95 -13.57 -5.64 15.49
N VAL A 96 -13.89 -4.34 15.41
CA VAL A 96 -14.85 -3.82 14.43
C VAL A 96 -14.47 -4.21 12.99
N LEU A 97 -13.19 -4.13 12.62
CA LEU A 97 -12.75 -4.50 11.29
C LEU A 97 -12.88 -6.00 11.02
N ILE A 98 -12.51 -6.87 11.96
CA ILE A 98 -12.54 -8.33 11.77
C ILE A 98 -13.98 -8.86 11.72
N GLU A 99 -14.89 -8.29 12.51
CA GLU A 99 -16.29 -8.72 12.56
C GLU A 99 -17.07 -8.38 11.29
N ASN A 100 -16.64 -7.36 10.53
CA ASN A 100 -17.42 -6.81 9.42
C ASN A 100 -16.80 -7.06 8.04
N PHE A 101 -15.52 -7.43 7.95
CA PHE A 101 -14.81 -7.51 6.67
C PHE A 101 -13.74 -8.61 6.64
N ASP A 102 -13.51 -9.19 5.45
CA ASP A 102 -12.39 -10.10 5.20
C ASP A 102 -11.12 -9.34 4.79
N TRP A 103 -10.03 -9.55 5.52
CA TRP A 103 -8.74 -8.87 5.32
C TRP A 103 -7.64 -9.79 4.80
N ALA A 104 -7.94 -11.04 4.40
CA ALA A 104 -6.94 -11.98 3.92
C ALA A 104 -6.06 -11.42 2.77
N TRP A 105 -6.69 -10.62 1.89
CA TRP A 105 -6.05 -10.00 0.74
C TRP A 105 -4.98 -8.96 1.08
N VAL A 106 -4.99 -8.39 2.30
CA VAL A 106 -4.00 -7.39 2.72
C VAL A 106 -2.60 -8.00 2.70
N LYS A 107 -2.46 -9.28 3.09
CA LYS A 107 -1.18 -9.99 3.02
C LYS A 107 -0.66 -10.06 1.58
N ASP A 108 -1.52 -10.36 0.63
CA ASP A 108 -1.14 -10.47 -0.79
C ASP A 108 -0.83 -9.11 -1.41
N PHE A 109 -1.55 -8.05 -1.00
CA PHE A 109 -1.20 -6.69 -1.38
C PHE A 109 0.21 -6.30 -0.92
N TYR A 110 0.62 -6.70 0.28
CA TYR A 110 1.99 -6.45 0.76
C TYR A 110 3.06 -7.27 0.03
N LYS A 111 2.74 -8.46 -0.48
CA LYS A 111 3.64 -9.19 -1.39
C LYS A 111 3.85 -8.40 -2.68
N LEU A 112 2.77 -7.85 -3.25
CA LEU A 112 2.85 -6.98 -4.42
C LEU A 112 3.70 -5.73 -4.14
N LEU A 113 3.50 -5.06 -2.99
CA LEU A 113 4.34 -3.93 -2.60
C LEU A 113 5.82 -4.31 -2.46
N ALA A 114 6.13 -5.50 -1.94
CA ALA A 114 7.50 -5.99 -1.88
C ALA A 114 8.10 -6.17 -3.28
N CYS A 115 7.34 -6.69 -4.25
CA CYS A 115 7.76 -6.75 -5.64
C CYS A 115 8.03 -5.36 -6.22
N ILE A 116 7.14 -4.39 -5.97
CA ILE A 116 7.31 -3.00 -6.43
C ILE A 116 8.58 -2.38 -5.84
N MET A 117 8.82 -2.54 -4.53
CA MET A 117 10.03 -2.05 -3.87
C MET A 117 11.29 -2.72 -4.42
N GLY A 118 11.25 -4.04 -4.67
CA GLY A 118 12.36 -4.77 -5.27
C GLY A 118 12.70 -4.26 -6.67
N LEU A 119 11.70 -4.02 -7.51
CA LEU A 119 11.90 -3.40 -8.84
C LEU A 119 12.49 -1.99 -8.70
N GLY A 120 11.99 -1.19 -7.76
CA GLY A 120 12.52 0.15 -7.48
C GLY A 120 14.00 0.12 -7.08
N LEU A 121 14.42 -0.86 -6.28
CA LEU A 121 15.81 -1.05 -5.90
C LEU A 121 16.69 -1.41 -7.11
N VAL A 122 16.19 -2.27 -8.00
CA VAL A 122 16.91 -2.62 -9.25
C VAL A 122 17.12 -1.38 -10.11
N PHE A 123 16.10 -0.53 -10.28
CA PHE A 123 16.24 0.74 -11.00
C PHE A 123 17.25 1.67 -10.34
N PHE A 124 17.19 1.82 -9.02
CA PHE A 124 18.09 2.68 -8.27
C PHE A 124 19.56 2.25 -8.42
N VAL A 125 19.85 0.97 -8.21
CA VAL A 125 21.21 0.41 -8.34
C VAL A 125 21.70 0.51 -9.79
N SER A 126 20.86 0.19 -10.76
CA SER A 126 21.23 0.31 -12.18
C SER A 126 21.55 1.76 -12.57
N GLY A 127 20.77 2.73 -12.07
CA GLY A 127 21.02 4.15 -12.28
C GLY A 127 22.33 4.63 -11.66
N ILE A 128 22.69 4.16 -10.46
CA ILE A 128 24.00 4.44 -9.83
C ILE A 128 25.13 3.89 -10.69
N ILE A 129 25.03 2.63 -11.13
CA ILE A 129 26.07 1.99 -11.95
C ILE A 129 26.29 2.78 -13.25
N ILE A 130 25.21 3.22 -13.92
CA ILE A 130 25.31 4.03 -15.14
C ILE A 130 25.97 5.39 -14.87
N LYS A 131 25.67 6.03 -13.74
CA LYS A 131 26.21 7.36 -13.39
C LYS A 131 27.71 7.36 -13.08
N TYR A 132 28.22 6.29 -12.46
CA TYR A 132 29.61 6.20 -11.97
C TYR A 132 30.51 5.30 -12.84
N ARG A 133 30.02 4.87 -14.00
CA ARG A 133 30.80 4.21 -15.05
C ARG A 133 31.30 5.24 -16.04
#